data_AF-A0A267T6T7-F1
#
_entry.id   AF-A0A267T6T7-F1
#
_cell.length_a   1.000
_cell.length_b   1.000
_cell.length_c   1.000
_cell.angle_alpha   90.00
_cell.angle_beta   90.00
_cell.angle_gamma   90.00
#
_symmetry.space_group_name_H-M   'P 1'
#
loop_
_entity.id
_entity.type
_entity.pdbx_description
1 polymer ?
#
loop_
_entity_poly.entity_id
_entity_poly.type
_entity_poly.pdbx_seq_one_letter_code
_entity_poly.pdbx_strand_id
1 'polypeptide(L)'
;MGIEFLGVWKDEFSNPCLVNHYANISITHAEKFAAISIDLEKPVGLDTEKISSKLERVAKRFLSENETNALDGTPEQIGVYWCAKESLYKWYGKKKMSLRDNIYIKPFVSKTDQIVGYVDFEEVKEELALKVFYWEDYILTVTI
;
A
#
# COMPACT_ATOMS: atom_id res chain seq x y z
N MET A 1 -22.74 7.03 1.08
CA MET A 1 -21.94 7.65 0.01
C MET A 1 -22.76 8.00 -1.23
N GLY A 2 -23.86 7.30 -1.56
CA GLY A 2 -24.80 7.78 -2.61
C GLY A 2 -24.23 7.83 -4.04
N ILE A 3 -23.09 7.16 -4.27
CA ILE A 3 -22.42 7.11 -5.57
C ILE A 3 -23.16 6.11 -6.46
N GLU A 4 -23.59 6.55 -7.64
CA GLU A 4 -24.07 5.66 -8.70
C GLU A 4 -22.87 5.00 -9.38
N PHE A 5 -22.86 3.66 -9.46
CA PHE A 5 -21.77 2.94 -10.11
C PHE A 5 -21.98 2.88 -11.62
N LEU A 6 -21.19 3.66 -12.36
CA LEU A 6 -21.23 3.73 -13.82
C LEU A 6 -20.05 3.00 -14.50
N GLY A 7 -19.24 2.29 -13.72
CA GLY A 7 -18.05 1.58 -14.18
C GLY A 7 -16.74 2.19 -13.70
N VAL A 8 -15.64 1.54 -14.10
CA VAL A 8 -14.25 1.94 -13.80
C VAL A 8 -13.49 2.10 -15.11
N TRP A 9 -12.73 3.18 -15.24
CA TRP A 9 -11.78 3.40 -16.33
C TRP A 9 -10.37 3.58 -15.76
N LYS A 10 -9.36 3.63 -16.63
CA LYS A 10 -7.95 3.81 -16.24
C LYS A 10 -7.41 5.14 -16.73
N ASP A 11 -6.78 5.91 -15.85
CA ASP A 11 -6.07 7.15 -16.21
C ASP A 11 -4.76 6.90 -16.99
N GLU A 12 -4.03 7.96 -17.32
CA GLU A 12 -2.75 7.86 -18.03
C GLU A 12 -1.66 7.08 -17.27
N PHE A 13 -1.80 6.93 -15.95
CA PHE A 13 -0.92 6.15 -15.08
C PHE A 13 -1.51 4.77 -14.77
N SER A 14 -2.59 4.37 -15.43
CA SER A 14 -3.31 3.11 -15.21
C SER A 14 -3.93 2.94 -13.81
N ASN A 15 -4.15 4.03 -13.08
CA ASN A 15 -4.90 4.00 -11.83
C ASN A 15 -6.40 3.85 -12.14
N PRO A 16 -7.15 3.15 -11.27
CA PRO A 16 -8.59 3.02 -11.43
C PRO A 16 -9.31 4.34 -11.09
N CYS A 17 -10.23 4.76 -11.94
CA CYS A 17 -11.08 5.93 -11.73
C CYS A 17 -12.55 5.57 -11.95
N LEU A 18 -13.45 6.13 -11.14
CA LEU A 18 -14.89 5.95 -11.34
C LEU A 18 -15.37 6.77 -12.54
N VAL A 19 -16.26 6.19 -13.34
CA VAL A 19 -16.90 6.92 -14.46
C VAL A 19 -17.81 8.01 -13.89
N ASN A 20 -17.66 9.25 -14.38
CA ASN A 20 -18.43 10.43 -13.97
C ASN A 20 -18.45 10.72 -12.46
N HIS A 21 -17.39 10.36 -11.73
CA HIS A 21 -17.29 10.64 -10.30
C HIS A 21 -15.86 11.03 -9.91
N TYR A 22 -15.72 11.95 -8.95
CA TYR A 22 -14.43 12.50 -8.52
C TYR A 22 -13.78 11.77 -7.34
N ALA A 23 -14.47 10.78 -6.77
CA ALA A 23 -13.92 10.00 -5.65
C ALA A 23 -12.67 9.24 -6.06
N ASN A 24 -11.72 9.21 -5.14
CA ASN A 24 -10.46 8.49 -5.26
C ASN A 24 -10.70 7.04 -4.86
N ILE A 25 -10.23 6.10 -5.69
CA ILE A 25 -10.36 4.67 -5.42
C ILE A 25 -9.02 3.96 -5.51
N SER A 26 -8.85 2.95 -4.67
CA SER A 26 -7.72 2.02 -4.77
C SER A 26 -8.25 0.59 -4.74
N ILE A 27 -7.80 -0.23 -5.68
CA ILE A 27 -8.25 -1.61 -5.84
C ILE A 27 -7.04 -2.53 -5.72
N THR A 28 -7.22 -3.64 -4.99
CA THR A 28 -6.22 -4.68 -4.87
C THR A 28 -6.87 -6.06 -4.88
N HIS A 29 -6.09 -7.09 -5.18
CA HIS A 29 -6.50 -8.48 -5.07
C HIS A 29 -5.30 -9.37 -4.78
N ALA A 30 -5.51 -10.44 -4.01
CA ALA A 30 -4.54 -11.49 -3.77
C ALA A 30 -5.27 -12.82 -3.67
N GLU A 31 -4.91 -13.78 -4.52
CA GLU A 31 -5.52 -15.12 -4.64
C GLU A 31 -7.06 -15.11 -4.49
N LYS A 32 -7.56 -15.32 -3.27
CA LYS A 32 -9.00 -15.47 -2.95
C LYS A 32 -9.72 -14.17 -2.63
N PHE A 33 -8.99 -13.07 -2.40
CA PHE A 33 -9.55 -11.82 -1.92
C PHE A 33 -9.36 -10.69 -2.92
N ALA A 34 -10.33 -9.79 -2.96
CA ALA A 34 -10.24 -8.49 -3.60
C ALA A 34 -10.76 -7.45 -2.61
N ALA A 35 -10.17 -6.25 -2.63
CA ALA A 35 -10.55 -5.16 -1.75
C ALA A 35 -10.53 -3.84 -2.51
N ILE A 36 -11.40 -2.92 -2.07
CA ILE A 36 -11.50 -1.57 -2.60
C ILE A 36 -11.60 -0.57 -1.44
N SER A 37 -10.88 0.54 -1.57
CA SER A 37 -11.04 1.72 -0.74
C SER A 37 -11.57 2.87 -1.59
N ILE A 38 -12.45 3.68 -1.02
CA ILE A 38 -13.07 4.84 -1.67
C ILE A 38 -12.98 6.02 -0.70
N ASP A 39 -12.40 7.12 -1.15
CA ASP A 39 -12.36 8.38 -0.41
C ASP A 39 -12.89 9.52 -1.30
N LEU A 40 -13.75 10.37 -0.73
CA LEU A 40 -14.42 11.44 -1.49
C LEU A 40 -13.53 12.67 -1.70
N GLU A 41 -12.47 12.83 -0.92
CA GLU A 41 -11.70 14.07 -0.85
C GLU A 41 -10.21 13.84 -1.13
N LYS A 42 -9.64 12.75 -0.60
CA LYS A 42 -8.20 12.53 -0.58
C LYS A 42 -7.78 11.33 -1.41
N PRO A 43 -6.56 11.32 -1.98
CA PRO A 43 -5.99 10.11 -2.56
C PRO A 43 -5.96 8.98 -1.53
N VAL A 44 -6.19 7.75 -1.98
CA VAL A 44 -6.18 6.57 -1.12
C VAL A 44 -5.37 5.46 -1.77
N GLY A 45 -4.60 4.75 -0.96
CA GLY A 45 -3.82 3.59 -1.35
C GLY A 45 -4.20 2.38 -0.53
N LEU A 46 -4.41 1.24 -1.19
CA LEU A 46 -4.77 -0.02 -0.58
C LEU A 46 -4.00 -1.16 -1.24
N ASP A 47 -3.43 -2.04 -0.43
CA ASP A 47 -2.87 -3.28 -0.93
C ASP A 47 -3.14 -4.46 -0.02
N THR A 48 -3.18 -5.65 -0.62
CA THR A 48 -3.34 -6.91 0.09
C THR A 48 -2.45 -7.95 -0.54
N GLU A 49 -1.81 -8.76 0.31
CA GLU A 49 -0.91 -9.81 -0.11
C GLU A 49 -1.03 -11.01 0.82
N LYS A 50 -0.85 -12.20 0.27
CA LYS A 50 -0.75 -13.42 1.07
C LYS A 50 0.65 -13.57 1.63
N ILE A 51 0.75 -13.87 2.91
CA ILE A 51 2.02 -14.14 3.59
C ILE A 51 2.70 -15.33 2.90
N SER A 52 3.91 -15.08 2.39
CA SER A 52 4.65 -16.07 1.63
C SER A 52 6.16 -15.89 1.77
N SER A 53 6.88 -17.01 1.87
CA SER A 53 8.36 -17.03 1.82
C SER A 53 8.94 -16.51 0.50
N LYS A 54 8.11 -16.30 -0.53
CA LYS A 54 8.53 -15.60 -1.76
C LYS A 54 8.93 -14.15 -1.47
N LEU A 55 8.24 -13.48 -0.54
CA LEU A 55 8.51 -12.09 -0.19
C LEU A 55 9.90 -11.92 0.43
N GLU A 56 10.33 -12.86 1.27
CA GLU A 56 11.69 -12.89 1.84
C GLU A 56 12.76 -12.88 0.74
N ARG A 57 12.56 -13.63 -0.34
CA ARG A 57 13.54 -13.74 -1.45
C ARG A 57 13.69 -12.43 -2.21
N VAL A 58 12.65 -11.61 -2.25
CA VAL A 58 12.63 -10.33 -2.97
C VAL A 58 12.71 -9.12 -2.04
N ALA A 59 12.79 -9.31 -0.73
CA ALA A 59 12.86 -8.26 0.30
C ALA A 59 13.90 -7.17 -0.03
N LYS A 60 15.08 -7.58 -0.48
CA LYS A 60 16.18 -6.66 -0.86
C LYS A 60 15.83 -5.71 -2.03
N ARG A 61 14.75 -5.98 -2.79
CA ARG A 61 14.30 -5.12 -3.89
C ARG A 61 13.42 -3.96 -3.42
N PHE A 62 12.81 -4.06 -2.24
CA PHE A 62 11.85 -3.06 -1.74
C PHE A 62 12.18 -2.53 -0.34
N LEU A 63 13.01 -3.23 0.44
CA LEU A 63 13.47 -2.76 1.73
C LEU A 63 14.77 -1.97 1.58
N SER A 64 14.83 -0.81 2.23
CA SER A 64 16.06 -0.08 2.48
C SER A 64 16.93 -0.81 3.52
N GLU A 65 18.18 -0.38 3.66
CA GLU A 65 19.08 -0.93 4.68
C GLU A 65 18.55 -0.69 6.10
N ASN A 66 18.00 0.50 6.35
CA ASN A 66 17.41 0.85 7.65
C ASN A 66 16.22 -0.04 8.00
N GLU A 67 15.32 -0.28 7.04
CA GLU A 67 14.17 -1.17 7.24
C GLU A 67 14.62 -2.63 7.41
N THR A 68 15.63 -3.06 6.65
CA THR A 68 16.20 -4.41 6.80
C THR A 68 16.80 -4.61 8.19
N ASN A 69 17.48 -3.59 8.74
CA ASN A 69 18.05 -3.64 10.09
C ASN A 69 17.00 -3.60 11.20
N ALA A 70 15.79 -3.10 10.89
CA ALA A 70 14.66 -3.05 11.82
C ALA A 70 13.76 -4.30 11.77
N LEU A 71 14.06 -5.27 10.88
CA LEU A 71 13.30 -6.51 10.80
C LEU A 71 13.60 -7.44 11.98
N ASP A 72 12.54 -7.97 12.56
CA ASP A 72 12.56 -9.16 13.43
C ASP A 72 12.57 -10.47 12.60
N GLY A 73 12.49 -10.36 11.28
CA GLY A 73 12.70 -11.47 10.33
C GLY A 73 11.49 -12.37 10.10
N THR A 74 10.31 -12.01 10.60
CA THR A 74 9.09 -12.82 10.37
C THR A 74 8.52 -12.60 8.95
N PRO A 75 8.01 -13.65 8.29
CA PRO A 75 7.34 -13.51 6.98
C PRO A 75 6.19 -12.50 7.02
N GLU A 76 5.47 -12.45 8.14
CA GLU A 76 4.39 -11.50 8.38
C GLU A 76 4.88 -10.05 8.37
N GLN A 77 5.97 -9.75 9.08
CA GLN A 77 6.49 -8.38 9.13
C GLN A 77 6.98 -7.93 7.75
N ILE A 78 7.66 -8.81 7.01
CA ILE A 78 8.07 -8.54 5.62
C ILE A 78 6.84 -8.28 4.73
N GLY A 79 5.77 -9.05 4.92
CA GLY A 79 4.50 -8.84 4.24
C GLY A 79 3.84 -7.50 4.56
N VAL A 80 3.95 -7.01 5.81
CA VAL A 80 3.46 -5.67 6.19
C VAL A 80 4.27 -4.60 5.46
N TYR A 81 5.61 -4.68 5.45
CA TYR A 81 6.43 -3.73 4.71
C TYR A 81 6.08 -3.71 3.22
N TRP A 82 5.88 -4.88 2.61
CA TRP A 82 5.48 -5.00 1.21
C TRP A 82 4.14 -4.32 0.94
N CYS A 83 3.07 -4.73 1.63
CA CYS A 83 1.73 -4.16 1.45
C CYS A 83 1.72 -2.65 1.70
N ALA A 84 2.42 -2.19 2.74
CA ALA A 84 2.47 -0.78 3.11
C ALA A 84 3.13 0.07 2.01
N LYS A 85 4.24 -0.41 1.45
CA LYS A 85 4.93 0.28 0.35
C LYS A 85 4.10 0.30 -0.93
N GLU A 86 3.44 -0.80 -1.27
CA GLU A 86 2.50 -0.86 -2.41
C GLU A 86 1.30 0.07 -2.19
N SER A 87 0.79 0.17 -0.97
CA SER A 87 -0.31 1.09 -0.62
C SER A 87 0.13 2.54 -0.80
N LEU A 88 1.31 2.93 -0.30
CA LEU A 88 1.87 4.27 -0.50
C LEU A 88 2.16 4.57 -1.97
N TYR A 89 2.60 3.57 -2.74
CA TYR A 89 2.77 3.69 -4.18
C TYR A 89 1.46 4.01 -4.89
N LYS A 90 0.39 3.31 -4.55
CA LYS A 90 -0.95 3.55 -5.11
C LYS A 90 -1.54 4.89 -4.66
N TRP A 91 -1.30 5.29 -3.41
CA TRP A 91 -1.69 6.60 -2.90
C TRP A 91 -1.02 7.74 -3.68
N TYR A 92 0.27 7.60 -4.01
CA TYR A 92 1.00 8.57 -4.83
C TYR A 92 0.48 8.63 -6.27
N GLY A 93 0.05 7.50 -6.83
CA GLY A 93 -0.69 7.43 -8.09
C GLY A 93 0.14 7.67 -9.37
N LYS A 94 1.44 7.99 -9.30
CA LYS A 94 2.29 8.09 -10.51
C LYS A 94 3.31 6.96 -10.60
N LYS A 95 3.84 6.76 -11.81
CA LYS A 95 4.84 5.72 -12.08
C LYS A 95 6.26 6.15 -11.68
N LYS A 96 7.18 5.19 -11.74
CA LYS A 96 8.64 5.33 -11.57
C LYS A 96 9.16 5.54 -10.15
N MET A 97 8.30 5.62 -9.15
CA MET A 97 8.74 5.64 -7.75
C MET A 97 9.39 4.31 -7.35
N SER A 98 10.55 4.36 -6.68
CA SER A 98 11.21 3.18 -6.13
C SER A 98 10.61 2.84 -4.76
N LEU A 99 10.06 1.64 -4.60
CA LEU A 99 9.59 1.19 -3.28
C LEU A 99 10.70 1.19 -2.23
N ARG A 100 11.95 0.97 -2.64
CA ARG A 100 13.11 0.91 -1.76
C ARG A 100 13.65 2.28 -1.40
N ASP A 101 13.77 3.16 -2.39
CA ASP A 101 14.53 4.40 -2.24
C ASP A 101 13.65 5.63 -1.98
N ASN A 102 12.36 5.54 -2.30
CA ASN A 102 11.43 6.67 -2.20
C ASN A 102 10.30 6.47 -1.19
N ILE A 103 10.15 5.26 -0.66
CA ILE A 103 9.14 4.94 0.35
C ILE A 103 9.83 4.33 1.55
N TYR A 104 9.58 4.88 2.73
CA TYR A 104 10.15 4.40 3.98
C TYR A 104 9.05 4.12 5.00
N ILE A 105 9.08 2.97 5.65
CA ILE A 105 8.18 2.64 6.75
C ILE A 105 8.93 2.78 8.08
N LYS A 106 8.40 3.59 9.00
CA LYS A 106 8.97 3.73 10.35
C LYS A 106 8.97 2.37 11.06
N PRO A 107 9.98 2.05 11.88
CA PRO A 107 10.00 0.81 12.65
C PRO A 107 8.70 0.63 13.45
N PHE A 108 8.19 -0.60 13.47
CA PHE A 108 6.94 -0.95 14.12
C PHE A 108 7.07 -2.31 14.80
N VAL A 109 6.25 -2.51 15.83
CA VAL A 109 6.15 -3.80 16.52
C VAL A 109 5.29 -4.78 15.72
N SER A 110 5.63 -6.06 15.76
CA SER A 110 4.86 -7.10 15.08
C SER A 110 3.38 -7.10 15.51
N LYS A 111 2.48 -7.40 14.57
CA LYS A 111 1.02 -7.44 14.75
C LYS A 111 0.37 -6.11 15.21
N THR A 112 1.01 -4.97 14.93
CA THR A 112 0.37 -3.66 15.07
C THR A 112 -0.81 -3.49 14.10
N ASP A 113 -1.84 -2.74 14.50
CA ASP A 113 -2.96 -2.35 13.63
C ASP A 113 -2.69 -1.05 12.87
N GLN A 114 -1.59 -0.37 13.17
CA GLN A 114 -1.24 0.92 12.57
C GLN A 114 0.27 1.08 12.44
N ILE A 115 0.69 1.64 11.31
CA ILE A 115 2.07 1.99 10.99
C ILE A 115 2.12 3.39 10.39
N VAL A 116 3.34 3.91 10.22
CA VAL A 116 3.59 5.20 9.58
C VAL A 116 4.59 5.01 8.46
N GLY A 117 4.25 5.53 7.28
CA GLY A 117 5.12 5.56 6.12
C GLY A 117 5.44 6.98 5.68
N TYR A 118 6.53 7.14 4.97
CA TYR A 118 7.01 8.39 4.42
C TYR A 118 7.30 8.20 2.93
N VAL A 119 6.80 9.11 2.10
CA VAL A 119 7.04 9.17 0.65
C VAL A 119 7.91 10.37 0.36
N ASP A 120 9.07 10.14 -0.26
CA ASP A 120 10.01 11.17 -0.72
C ASP A 120 10.34 10.93 -2.19
N PHE A 121 9.62 11.62 -3.08
CA PHE A 121 9.80 11.50 -4.52
C PHE A 121 9.36 12.77 -5.25
N GLU A 122 10.22 13.27 -6.14
CA GLU A 122 10.03 14.53 -6.85
C GLU A 122 9.75 15.70 -5.87
N GLU A 123 8.58 16.31 -5.97
CA GLU A 123 8.12 17.43 -5.13
C GLU A 123 7.33 16.94 -3.91
N VAL A 124 7.05 15.64 -3.79
CA VAL A 124 6.20 15.07 -2.72
C VAL A 124 7.06 14.57 -1.56
N LYS A 125 6.77 15.10 -0.37
CA LYS A 125 7.40 14.75 0.91
C LYS A 125 6.33 14.64 1.99
N GLU A 126 5.73 13.46 2.09
CA GLU A 126 4.52 13.26 2.89
C GLU A 126 4.67 12.10 3.86
N GLU A 127 4.18 12.29 5.08
CA GLU A 127 4.09 11.25 6.11
C GLU A 127 2.63 10.83 6.26
N LEU A 128 2.37 9.53 6.11
CA LEU A 128 1.02 8.96 6.14
C LEU A 128 0.92 7.86 7.19
N ALA A 129 -0.19 7.85 7.91
CA ALA A 129 -0.58 6.70 8.71
C ALA A 129 -1.23 5.65 7.80
N LEU A 130 -1.00 4.38 8.12
CA LEU A 130 -1.69 3.26 7.48
C LEU A 130 -2.30 2.37 8.54
N LYS A 131 -3.53 1.92 8.30
CA LYS A 131 -4.11 0.80 9.05
C LYS A 131 -3.64 -0.51 8.46
N VAL A 132 -3.39 -1.48 9.34
CA VAL A 132 -2.97 -2.84 9.02
C VAL A 132 -4.04 -3.80 9.50
N PHE A 133 -4.52 -4.64 8.59
CA PHE A 133 -5.47 -5.70 8.88
C PHE A 133 -4.83 -7.04 8.61
N TYR A 134 -5.12 -8.00 9.48
CA TYR A 134 -4.69 -9.38 9.35
C TYR A 134 -5.93 -10.25 9.22
N TRP A 135 -6.01 -11.05 8.16
CA TRP A 135 -7.12 -11.96 7.93
C TRP A 135 -6.58 -13.28 7.38
N GLU A 136 -6.74 -14.37 8.13
CA GLU A 136 -6.10 -15.66 7.81
C GLU A 136 -4.58 -15.49 7.58
N ASP A 137 -4.10 -15.87 6.40
CA ASP A 137 -2.73 -15.70 5.94
C ASP A 137 -2.56 -14.47 5.03
N TYR A 138 -3.46 -13.48 5.11
CA TYR A 138 -3.39 -12.24 4.35
C TYR A 138 -3.10 -11.05 5.24
N ILE A 139 -2.38 -10.10 4.65
CA ILE A 139 -2.19 -8.76 5.15
C ILE A 139 -2.91 -7.81 4.22
N LEU A 140 -3.55 -6.79 4.78
CA LEU A 140 -4.10 -5.68 4.04
C LEU A 140 -3.66 -4.38 4.71
N THR A 141 -3.19 -3.42 3.93
CA THR A 141 -2.85 -2.08 4.42
C THR A 141 -3.60 -1.03 3.64
N VAL A 142 -4.04 0.02 4.32
CA VAL A 142 -4.75 1.14 3.71
C VAL A 142 -4.28 2.46 4.31
N THR A 143 -4.03 3.46 3.48
CA THR A 143 -3.68 4.82 3.92
C THR A 143 -4.88 5.51 4.56
N ILE A 144 -4.65 6.26 5.65
CA ILE A 144 -5.69 7.00 6.40
C ILE A 144 -5.30 8.46 6.64
#